data_AF-A0A1F8D027-F1
#
_entry.id   AF-A0A1F8D027-F1
#
_cell.length_a   1.000
_cell.length_b   1.000
_cell.length_c   1.000
_cell.angle_alpha   90.00
_cell.angle_beta   90.00
_cell.angle_gamma   90.00
#
_symmetry.space_group_name_H-M   'P 1'
#
loop_
_entity.id
_entity.type
_entity.pdbx_description
1 polymer ?
#
loop_
_entity_poly.entity_id
_entity_poly.type
_entity_poly.pdbx_seq_one_letter_code
_entity_poly.pdbx_strand_id
1 'polypeptide(L)'
;MKVSLPNTKYSPRGEAGQLPDTGFTLVELLVVIALIGILSTLLLANFNAARQRSRDAQRKSDLRNLQTALRLYYNDNVGYPTSNGGYEIVGCGSKAARIACPWATAWTTTEGQTYMTRLPKDPQAIDYRYIQTDSDNFILTACLENKSDDKGISDTSGWCTSSWVYQVKP
;
A
#
# COMPACT_ATOMS: atom_id res chain seq x y z
N MET A 1 66.16 13.06 70.29
CA MET A 1 65.47 14.27 69.77
C MET A 1 64.21 13.85 69.04
N LYS A 2 63.02 14.05 69.63
CA LYS A 2 61.74 13.90 68.94
C LYS A 2 61.44 15.24 68.25
N VAL A 3 61.48 15.27 66.93
CA VAL A 3 61.01 16.43 66.15
C VAL A 3 59.51 16.26 65.95
N SER A 4 58.72 17.15 66.56
CA SER A 4 57.28 17.23 66.41
C SER A 4 56.96 18.04 65.15
N LEU A 5 56.23 17.46 64.20
CA LEU A 5 55.73 18.18 63.03
C LEU A 5 54.36 18.82 63.36
N PRO A 6 54.07 20.04 62.85
CA PRO A 6 52.80 20.71 63.07
C PRO A 6 51.65 20.05 62.30
N ASN A 7 50.50 19.91 62.96
CA ASN A 7 49.24 19.42 62.40
C ASN A 7 48.80 20.31 61.22
N THR A 8 48.79 19.75 60.01
CA THR A 8 48.13 20.39 58.85
C THR A 8 46.62 20.24 58.99
N LYS A 9 45.92 21.35 59.22
CA LYS A 9 44.46 21.41 59.18
C LYS A 9 43.95 21.00 57.79
N TYR A 10 43.22 19.90 57.73
CA TYR A 10 42.43 19.53 56.55
C TYR A 10 41.25 20.51 56.42
N SER A 11 41.21 21.26 55.31
CA SER A 11 40.09 22.13 54.98
C SER A 11 39.25 21.43 53.90
N PRO A 12 38.02 20.98 54.19
CA PRO A 12 37.17 20.39 53.16
C PRO A 12 36.83 21.45 52.11
N ARG A 13 37.24 21.21 50.87
CA ARG A 13 36.82 21.99 49.70
C ARG A 13 35.44 21.52 49.28
N GLY A 14 34.49 22.46 49.27
CA GLY A 14 33.33 22.49 48.37
C GLY A 14 32.37 21.33 48.52
N GLU A 15 31.29 21.56 49.25
CA GLU A 15 30.07 20.75 49.17
C GLU A 15 29.65 20.65 47.70
N ALA A 16 29.77 19.46 47.12
CA ALA A 16 29.14 19.14 45.86
C ALA A 16 27.64 19.28 46.09
N GLY A 17 27.05 20.35 45.56
CA GLY A 17 25.60 20.56 45.57
C GLY A 17 24.94 19.39 44.85
N GLN A 18 24.45 18.44 45.63
CA GLN A 18 23.61 17.34 45.18
C GLN A 18 22.32 17.98 44.66
N LEU A 19 22.19 18.10 43.33
CA LEU A 19 20.93 18.53 42.74
C LEU A 19 19.86 17.51 43.17
N PRO A 20 18.74 17.95 43.74
CA PRO A 20 17.72 17.02 44.24
C PRO A 20 17.17 16.20 43.07
N ASP A 21 17.16 14.88 43.23
CA ASP A 21 16.43 13.99 42.32
C ASP A 21 14.92 14.27 42.46
N THR A 22 14.40 15.10 41.55
CA THR A 22 12.97 15.36 41.45
C THR A 22 12.29 14.14 40.83
N GLY A 23 11.65 13.32 41.67
CA GLY A 23 10.79 12.24 41.21
C GLY A 23 9.51 12.75 40.56
N PHE A 24 9.03 12.04 39.54
CA PHE A 24 7.74 12.34 38.89
C PHE A 24 6.57 12.23 39.88
N THR A 25 5.63 13.15 39.80
CA THR A 25 4.40 13.08 40.60
C THR A 25 3.40 12.10 40.00
N LEU A 26 2.58 11.45 40.85
CA LEU A 26 1.48 10.58 40.38
C LEU A 26 0.47 11.33 39.51
N VAL A 27 0.27 12.63 39.80
CA VAL A 27 -0.64 13.49 39.04
C VAL A 27 -0.10 13.79 37.65
N GLU A 28 1.21 14.03 37.49
CA GLU A 28 1.83 14.20 36.18
C GLU A 28 1.63 12.96 35.31
N LEU A 29 1.87 11.76 35.85
CA LEU A 29 1.69 10.53 35.10
C LEU A 29 0.21 10.32 34.71
N LEU A 30 -0.72 10.65 35.61
CA LEU A 30 -2.16 10.51 35.38
C LEU A 30 -2.65 11.44 34.25
N VAL A 31 -2.20 12.69 34.23
CA VAL A 31 -2.55 13.65 33.18
C VAL A 31 -1.99 13.20 31.82
N VAL A 32 -0.76 12.68 31.78
CA VAL A 32 -0.11 12.23 30.55
C VAL A 32 -0.88 11.07 29.90
N ILE A 33 -1.24 10.04 30.67
CA ILE A 33 -1.99 8.91 30.11
C ILE A 33 -3.40 9.32 29.69
N ALA A 34 -4.02 10.28 30.37
CA ALA A 34 -5.32 10.84 29.98
C ALA A 34 -5.23 11.57 28.62
N LEU A 35 -4.18 12.38 28.40
CA LEU A 35 -3.96 13.08 27.14
C LEU A 35 -3.64 12.12 25.99
N ILE A 36 -2.77 11.12 26.22
CA ILE A 36 -2.47 10.08 25.22
C ILE A 36 -3.75 9.32 24.85
N GLY A 37 -4.59 9.01 25.85
CA GLY A 37 -5.90 8.39 25.65
C GLY A 37 -6.77 9.19 24.68
N ILE A 38 -6.96 10.49 24.91
CA ILE A 38 -7.75 11.37 24.03
C ILE A 38 -7.16 11.40 22.61
N LEU A 39 -5.86 11.68 22.47
CA LEU A 39 -5.21 11.80 21.17
C LEU A 39 -5.23 10.49 20.37
N SER A 40 -5.07 9.35 21.04
CA SER A 40 -5.03 8.03 20.38
C SER A 40 -6.34 7.68 19.65
N THR A 41 -7.50 8.08 20.21
CA THR A 41 -8.80 7.77 19.59
C THR A 41 -8.97 8.44 18.22
N LEU A 42 -8.55 9.69 18.08
CA LEU A 42 -8.62 10.44 16.82
C LEU A 42 -7.68 9.87 15.75
N LEU A 43 -6.52 9.35 16.16
CA LEU A 43 -5.54 8.77 15.24
C LEU A 43 -6.04 7.48 14.58
N LEU A 44 -6.75 6.61 15.32
CA LEU A 44 -7.22 5.33 14.80
C LEU A 44 -8.22 5.47 13.65
N ALA A 45 -9.16 6.42 13.73
CA ALA A 45 -10.14 6.65 12.67
C ALA A 45 -9.48 7.13 11.36
N ASN A 46 -8.56 8.08 11.46
CA ASN A 46 -7.81 8.60 10.30
C ASN A 46 -6.89 7.56 9.68
N PHE A 47 -6.33 6.66 10.50
CA PHE A 47 -5.42 5.63 10.02
C PHE A 47 -6.08 4.61 9.08
N ASN A 48 -7.33 4.22 9.36
CA ASN A 48 -8.07 3.31 8.48
C ASN A 48 -8.34 3.94 7.11
N ALA A 49 -8.78 5.19 7.08
CA ALA A 49 -8.99 5.93 5.83
C ALA A 49 -7.69 6.10 5.03
N ALA A 50 -6.57 6.37 5.71
CA ALA A 50 -5.25 6.46 5.06
C ALA A 50 -4.83 5.11 4.43
N ARG A 51 -5.07 3.99 5.12
CA ARG A 51 -4.82 2.64 4.57
C ARG A 51 -5.66 2.35 3.33
N GLN A 52 -6.95 2.73 3.33
CA GLN A 52 -7.83 2.59 2.17
C GLN A 52 -7.29 3.36 0.96
N ARG A 53 -6.96 4.65 1.14
CA ARG A 53 -6.39 5.49 0.08
C ARG A 53 -5.06 4.95 -0.45
N SER A 54 -4.22 4.39 0.43
CA SER A 54 -2.96 3.75 0.02
C SER A 54 -3.20 2.52 -0.85
N ARG A 55 -4.19 1.68 -0.52
CA ARG A 55 -4.55 0.53 -1.37
C ARG A 55 -5.17 0.97 -2.69
N ASP A 56 -6.02 2.00 -2.67
CA ASP A 56 -6.60 2.56 -3.90
C ASP A 56 -5.52 3.17 -4.81
N ALA A 57 -4.51 3.83 -4.25
CA ALA A 57 -3.36 4.32 -5.00
C ALA A 57 -2.56 3.16 -5.64
N GLN A 58 -2.35 2.06 -4.89
CA GLN A 58 -1.73 0.85 -5.41
C GLN A 58 -2.53 0.28 -6.59
N ARG A 59 -3.86 0.09 -6.44
CA ARG A 59 -4.75 -0.39 -7.51
C ARG A 59 -4.65 0.47 -8.78
N LYS A 60 -4.65 1.79 -8.63
CA LYS A 60 -4.51 2.72 -9.74
C LYS A 60 -3.17 2.57 -10.45
N SER A 61 -2.09 2.43 -9.70
CA SER A 61 -0.74 2.19 -10.26
C SER A 61 -0.68 0.84 -10.99
N ASP A 62 -1.24 -0.20 -10.41
CA ASP A 62 -1.30 -1.55 -10.98
C ASP A 62 -2.03 -1.55 -12.33
N LEU A 63 -3.19 -0.89 -12.45
CA LEU A 63 -3.89 -0.77 -13.73
C LEU A 63 -3.10 0.01 -14.79
N ARG A 64 -2.31 1.02 -14.40
CA ARG A 64 -1.45 1.75 -15.33
C ARG A 64 -0.27 0.91 -15.82
N ASN A 65 0.31 0.09 -14.94
CA ASN A 65 1.34 -0.86 -15.32
C ASN A 65 0.78 -1.93 -16.27
N LEU A 66 -0.42 -2.44 -15.98
CA LEU A 66 -1.14 -3.36 -16.87
C LEU A 66 -1.46 -2.73 -18.24
N GLN A 67 -1.90 -1.47 -18.28
CA GLN A 67 -2.12 -0.73 -19.53
C GLN A 67 -0.85 -0.71 -20.39
N THR A 68 0.31 -0.44 -19.79
CA THR A 68 1.59 -0.48 -20.51
C THR A 68 1.90 -1.88 -21.05
N ALA A 69 1.71 -2.93 -20.24
CA ALA A 69 1.91 -4.32 -20.68
C ALA A 69 0.95 -4.72 -21.82
N LEU A 70 -0.31 -4.28 -21.75
CA LEU A 70 -1.30 -4.49 -22.81
C LEU A 70 -0.90 -3.80 -24.11
N ARG A 71 -0.34 -2.59 -24.04
CA ARG A 71 0.17 -1.88 -25.23
C ARG A 71 1.37 -2.61 -25.84
N LEU A 72 2.27 -3.18 -25.03
CA LEU A 72 3.35 -4.03 -25.52
C LEU A 72 2.79 -5.26 -26.25
N TYR A 73 1.79 -5.94 -25.66
CA TYR A 73 1.11 -7.04 -26.34
C TYR A 73 0.47 -6.59 -27.65
N TYR A 74 -0.19 -5.44 -27.68
CA TYR A 74 -0.82 -4.92 -28.89
C TYR A 74 0.21 -4.74 -30.02
N ASN A 75 1.39 -4.19 -29.72
CA ASN A 75 2.44 -3.97 -30.71
C ASN A 75 2.92 -5.27 -31.36
N ASP A 76 2.99 -6.37 -30.60
CA ASP A 76 3.47 -7.66 -31.11
C ASP A 76 2.37 -8.47 -31.80
N ASN A 77 1.10 -8.19 -31.49
CA ASN A 77 -0.02 -9.06 -31.86
C ASN A 77 -1.09 -8.39 -32.71
N VAL A 78 -0.96 -7.09 -32.97
CA VAL A 78 -1.89 -6.26 -33.76
C VAL A 78 -3.33 -6.39 -33.22
N GLY A 79 -3.45 -6.37 -31.90
CA GLY A 79 -4.72 -6.51 -31.20
C GLY A 79 -4.51 -6.79 -29.71
N TYR A 80 -5.44 -6.31 -28.89
CA TYR A 80 -5.47 -6.62 -27.46
C TYR A 80 -5.86 -8.08 -27.22
N PRO A 81 -5.39 -8.69 -26.11
CA PRO A 81 -5.75 -10.06 -25.79
C PRO A 81 -7.25 -10.16 -25.49
N THR A 82 -7.86 -11.31 -25.76
CA THR A 82 -9.26 -11.53 -25.36
C THR A 82 -9.39 -11.65 -23.85
N SER A 83 -10.61 -11.53 -23.30
CA SER A 83 -10.85 -11.75 -21.87
C SER A 83 -11.44 -13.13 -21.58
N ASN A 84 -11.15 -13.69 -20.40
CA ASN A 84 -11.79 -14.89 -19.87
C ASN A 84 -12.97 -14.47 -18.99
N GLY A 85 -14.20 -14.56 -19.51
CA GLY A 85 -15.42 -14.16 -18.79
C GLY A 85 -15.47 -12.69 -18.35
N GLY A 86 -14.58 -11.83 -18.88
CA GLY A 86 -14.44 -10.44 -18.43
C GLY A 86 -13.69 -10.27 -17.10
N TYR A 87 -12.87 -11.25 -16.71
CA TYR A 87 -12.05 -11.20 -15.51
C TYR A 87 -10.56 -11.18 -15.85
N GLU A 88 -10.07 -12.21 -16.54
CA GLU A 88 -8.64 -12.39 -16.78
C GLU A 88 -8.26 -12.08 -18.22
N ILE A 89 -6.98 -11.75 -18.41
CA ILE A 89 -6.36 -11.62 -19.73
C ILE A 89 -6.19 -13.03 -20.31
N VAL A 90 -6.57 -13.22 -21.57
CA VAL A 90 -6.33 -14.46 -22.33
C VAL A 90 -5.23 -14.19 -23.35
N GLY A 91 -4.01 -14.49 -22.94
CA GLY A 91 -2.80 -14.27 -23.73
C GLY A 91 -1.57 -14.96 -23.16
N CYS A 92 -1.77 -15.94 -22.28
CA CYS A 92 -0.69 -16.77 -21.77
C CYS A 92 -0.47 -17.98 -22.70
N GLY A 93 0.75 -18.49 -22.73
CA GLY A 93 1.10 -19.59 -23.62
C GLY A 93 0.91 -19.23 -25.11
N SER A 94 0.48 -20.19 -25.93
CA SER A 94 0.33 -19.96 -27.37
C SER A 94 -1.01 -19.30 -27.70
N LYS A 95 -1.03 -18.45 -28.74
CA LYS A 95 -2.25 -17.76 -29.20
C LYS A 95 -3.41 -18.72 -29.48
N ALA A 96 -3.11 -19.89 -30.03
CA ALA A 96 -4.11 -20.89 -30.38
C ALA A 96 -4.78 -21.53 -29.15
N ALA A 97 -4.05 -21.64 -28.04
CA ALA A 97 -4.54 -22.31 -26.84
C ALA A 97 -5.47 -21.45 -25.99
N ARG A 98 -5.58 -20.13 -26.28
CA ARG A 98 -6.46 -19.19 -25.56
C ARG A 98 -6.36 -19.35 -24.04
N ILE A 99 -5.14 -19.38 -23.51
CA ILE A 99 -4.91 -19.64 -22.09
C ILE A 99 -5.06 -18.33 -21.30
N ALA A 100 -5.91 -18.37 -20.27
CA ALA A 100 -6.03 -17.29 -19.31
C ALA A 100 -4.73 -17.12 -18.53
N CYS A 101 -4.40 -15.89 -18.18
CA CYS A 101 -3.31 -15.52 -17.30
C CYS A 101 -3.88 -15.24 -15.91
N PRO A 102 -3.75 -16.16 -14.94
CA PRO A 102 -4.23 -15.91 -13.60
C PRO A 102 -3.53 -14.69 -12.98
N TRP A 103 -4.25 -13.96 -12.15
CA TRP A 103 -3.63 -12.88 -11.38
C TRP A 103 -2.51 -13.44 -10.50
N ALA A 104 -1.51 -12.61 -10.19
CA ALA A 104 -0.30 -13.00 -9.47
C ALA A 104 0.64 -14.01 -10.19
N THR A 105 0.40 -14.39 -11.45
CA THR A 105 1.34 -15.18 -12.26
C THR A 105 2.07 -14.31 -13.31
N ALA A 106 3.12 -14.85 -13.92
CA ALA A 106 3.75 -14.19 -15.06
C ALA A 106 2.83 -14.20 -16.28
N TRP A 107 2.82 -13.11 -17.05
CA TRP A 107 2.21 -13.06 -18.36
C TRP A 107 3.29 -13.34 -19.41
N THR A 108 3.42 -14.61 -19.77
CA THR A 108 4.43 -15.10 -20.71
C THR A 108 3.79 -16.01 -21.76
N THR A 109 4.23 -15.87 -23.00
CA THR A 109 3.78 -16.69 -24.14
C THR A 109 4.62 -17.96 -24.25
N THR A 110 4.13 -18.95 -25.02
CA THR A 110 4.90 -20.19 -25.27
C THR A 110 6.13 -19.91 -26.13
N GLU A 111 6.10 -18.83 -26.91
CA GLU A 111 7.19 -18.36 -27.75
C GLU A 111 8.26 -17.57 -26.96
N GLY A 112 8.08 -17.40 -25.64
CA GLY A 112 9.06 -16.81 -24.73
C GLY A 112 8.99 -15.29 -24.56
N GLN A 113 7.96 -14.62 -25.12
CA GLN A 113 7.73 -13.21 -24.83
C GLN A 113 7.08 -13.03 -23.47
N THR A 114 7.62 -12.14 -22.64
CA THR A 114 7.05 -11.77 -21.35
C THR A 114 6.62 -10.31 -21.38
N TYR A 115 5.31 -10.07 -21.30
CA TYR A 115 4.75 -8.71 -21.26
C TYR A 115 4.69 -8.16 -19.83
N MET A 116 4.61 -9.05 -18.85
CA MET A 116 4.68 -8.70 -17.44
C MET A 116 5.22 -9.87 -16.62
N THR A 117 6.25 -9.64 -15.81
CA THR A 117 6.89 -10.69 -14.99
C THR A 117 5.97 -11.23 -13.91
N ARG A 118 5.04 -10.40 -13.42
CA ARG A 118 3.99 -10.80 -12.49
C ARG A 118 2.80 -9.87 -12.62
N LEU A 119 1.63 -10.42 -12.94
CA LEU A 119 0.39 -9.68 -12.94
C LEU A 119 0.06 -9.23 -11.51
N PRO A 120 -0.31 -7.96 -11.31
CA PRO A 120 -0.66 -7.46 -9.99
C PRO A 120 -1.95 -8.13 -9.51
N LYS A 121 -2.06 -8.28 -8.19
CA LYS A 121 -3.24 -8.83 -7.53
C LYS A 121 -3.77 -7.79 -6.57
N ASP A 122 -5.09 -7.68 -6.49
CA ASP A 122 -5.72 -6.71 -5.61
C ASP A 122 -5.36 -6.95 -4.13
N PRO A 123 -5.04 -5.89 -3.35
CA PRO A 123 -4.68 -6.01 -1.94
C PRO A 123 -5.79 -6.58 -1.02
N GLN A 124 -7.04 -6.65 -1.46
CA GLN A 124 -8.17 -7.18 -0.70
C GLN A 124 -8.74 -8.48 -1.32
N ALA A 125 -7.99 -9.11 -2.24
CA ALA A 125 -8.36 -10.35 -2.93
C ALA A 125 -9.59 -10.29 -3.85
N ILE A 126 -10.14 -9.09 -4.11
CA ILE A 126 -11.08 -8.86 -5.22
C ILE A 126 -10.22 -8.55 -6.45
N ASP A 127 -9.91 -9.56 -7.24
CA ASP A 127 -9.04 -9.40 -8.40
C ASP A 127 -9.56 -8.35 -9.39
N TYR A 128 -8.64 -7.79 -10.20
CA TYR A 128 -8.99 -6.84 -11.24
C TYR A 128 -9.85 -7.49 -12.32
N ARG A 129 -10.63 -6.67 -13.04
CA ARG A 129 -11.37 -7.11 -14.23
C ARG A 129 -10.71 -6.57 -15.49
N TYR A 130 -10.50 -7.47 -16.43
CA TYR A 130 -10.14 -7.14 -17.81
C TYR A 130 -11.27 -7.55 -18.76
N ILE A 131 -11.75 -6.59 -19.54
CA ILE A 131 -12.77 -6.82 -20.58
C ILE A 131 -12.24 -6.25 -21.88
N GLN A 132 -12.05 -7.11 -22.88
CA GLN A 132 -11.86 -6.65 -24.25
C GLN A 132 -13.21 -6.23 -24.81
N THR A 133 -13.30 -5.05 -25.43
CA THR A 133 -14.51 -4.60 -26.13
C THR A 133 -14.42 -4.85 -27.63
N ASP A 134 -13.22 -4.69 -28.21
CA ASP A 134 -12.87 -5.03 -29.59
C ASP A 134 -11.36 -5.26 -29.73
N SER A 135 -10.85 -5.46 -30.94
CA SER A 135 -9.42 -5.68 -31.19
C SER A 135 -8.52 -4.54 -30.70
N ASP A 136 -9.03 -3.32 -30.65
CA ASP A 136 -8.30 -2.08 -30.40
C ASP A 136 -8.70 -1.41 -29.09
N ASN A 137 -9.63 -1.99 -28.35
CA ASN A 137 -10.16 -1.43 -27.12
C ASN A 137 -10.34 -2.46 -26.01
N PHE A 138 -10.05 -2.01 -24.79
CA PHE A 138 -10.26 -2.77 -23.58
C PHE A 138 -10.71 -1.85 -22.43
N ILE A 139 -11.21 -2.47 -21.38
CA ILE A 139 -11.51 -1.83 -20.10
C ILE A 139 -10.85 -2.65 -19.00
N LEU A 140 -9.89 -2.05 -18.31
CA LEU A 140 -9.35 -2.51 -17.04
C LEU A 140 -10.12 -1.85 -15.91
N THR A 141 -10.58 -2.62 -14.93
CA THR A 141 -11.38 -2.11 -13.82
C THR A 141 -10.83 -2.60 -12.48
N ALA A 142 -10.70 -1.68 -11.52
CA ALA A 142 -10.37 -1.96 -10.13
C ALA A 142 -11.49 -1.43 -9.22
N CYS A 143 -11.81 -2.18 -8.16
CA CYS A 143 -12.77 -1.76 -7.15
C CYS A 143 -12.09 -0.85 -6.14
N LEU A 144 -12.54 0.40 -6.02
CA LEU A 144 -11.99 1.36 -5.06
C LEU A 144 -12.70 1.22 -3.71
N GLU A 145 -11.99 1.38 -2.60
CA GLU A 145 -12.60 1.40 -1.28
C GLU A 145 -13.14 2.79 -0.92
N ASN A 146 -12.42 3.84 -1.33
CA ASN A 146 -12.81 5.22 -1.09
C ASN A 146 -13.85 5.72 -2.11
N LYS A 147 -15.12 5.81 -1.70
CA LYS A 147 -16.21 6.35 -2.53
C LYS A 147 -16.10 7.85 -2.83
N SER A 148 -15.25 8.57 -2.10
CA SER A 148 -15.00 10.00 -2.31
C SER A 148 -13.85 10.25 -3.28
N ASP A 149 -13.30 9.20 -3.90
CA ASP A 149 -12.25 9.34 -4.89
C ASP A 149 -12.78 9.99 -6.18
N ASP A 150 -12.14 11.08 -6.61
CA ASP A 150 -12.55 11.91 -7.75
C ASP A 150 -12.38 11.22 -9.12
N LYS A 151 -11.55 10.17 -9.17
CA LYS A 151 -11.33 9.37 -10.39
C LYS A 151 -12.21 8.14 -10.44
N GLY A 152 -12.95 7.85 -9.36
CA GLY A 152 -13.87 6.74 -9.35
C GLY A 152 -15.17 7.07 -10.08
N ILE A 153 -15.82 6.04 -10.58
CA ILE A 153 -17.12 6.07 -11.23
C ILE A 153 -18.05 5.07 -10.56
N SER A 154 -19.36 5.34 -10.60
CA SER A 154 -20.36 4.41 -10.07
C SER A 154 -20.42 3.13 -10.90
N ASP A 155 -20.41 1.99 -10.22
CA ASP A 155 -20.59 0.67 -10.83
C ASP A 155 -21.84 -0.02 -10.28
N THR A 156 -22.63 -0.60 -11.18
CA THR A 156 -23.89 -1.29 -10.86
C THR A 156 -23.80 -2.80 -11.01
N SER A 157 -22.63 -3.34 -11.39
CA SER A 157 -22.48 -4.76 -11.71
C SER A 157 -22.33 -5.69 -10.50
N GLY A 158 -22.33 -5.15 -9.28
CA GLY A 158 -22.44 -5.92 -8.02
C GLY A 158 -21.17 -6.66 -7.57
N TRP A 159 -20.16 -6.81 -8.44
CA TRP A 159 -18.86 -7.41 -8.09
C TRP A 159 -18.03 -6.52 -7.15
N CYS A 160 -18.16 -5.19 -7.28
CA CYS A 160 -17.48 -4.23 -6.45
C CYS A 160 -18.38 -3.82 -5.28
N THR A 161 -18.02 -4.22 -4.07
CA THR A 161 -18.81 -3.99 -2.85
C THR A 161 -19.01 -2.52 -2.52
N SER A 162 -18.07 -1.65 -2.92
CA SER A 162 -18.20 -0.20 -2.75
C SER A 162 -19.10 0.44 -3.81
N SER A 163 -19.38 -0.26 -4.92
CA SER A 163 -20.02 0.29 -6.13
C SER A 163 -19.26 1.49 -6.72
N TRP A 164 -17.96 1.62 -6.41
CA TRP A 164 -17.10 2.69 -6.88
C TRP A 164 -15.84 2.10 -7.50
N VAL A 165 -15.63 2.34 -8.79
CA VAL A 165 -14.57 1.67 -9.56
C VAL A 165 -13.67 2.68 -10.24
N TYR A 166 -12.42 2.30 -10.48
CA TYR A 166 -11.50 3.02 -11.32
C TYR A 166 -11.29 2.24 -12.61
N GLN A 167 -11.36 2.94 -13.74
CA GLN A 167 -11.21 2.31 -15.06
C GLN A 167 -10.04 2.90 -15.84
N VAL A 168 -9.36 2.03 -16.57
CA VAL A 168 -8.34 2.39 -17.56
C VAL A 168 -8.75 1.79 -18.91
N LYS A 169 -8.62 2.61 -19.95
CA LYS A 169 -8.87 2.30 -21.36
C LYS A 169 -7.55 2.49 -22.13
N PRO A 170 -7.42 2.03 -23.39
CA PRO A 170 -6.19 2.11 -24.18
C PRO A 170 -5.36 3.37 -24.02
#